data_AF-K4FUY9-F1
#
_entry.id   AF-K4FUY9-F1
#
_cell.length_a   1.000
_cell.length_b   1.000
_cell.length_c   1.000
_cell.angle_alpha   90.00
_cell.angle_beta   90.00
_cell.angle_gamma   90.00
#
_symmetry.space_group_name_H-M   'P 1'
#
loop_
_entity.id
_entity.type
_entity.pdbx_description
1 polymer ?
#
loop_
_entity_poly.entity_id
_entity_poly.type
_entity_poly.pdbx_seq_one_letter_code
_entity_poly.pdbx_strand_id
1 'polypeptide(L)'
;MERFGVQPGQRVVIIWDSSTSAESQVKLVEEIQEMTGPSGRVALENIERLKLSAHPDSSCDAVLSGVGPTSAAVHPLEILAEMARILKPGGKLHLGEPISVSGKNSKLQTSQQLTSGLRLAGFTQITEVQNEDLTPEQLATIKLYLGYHGNEMIKVKVEAQKPSYEVGSSSQLKLSFAKKTNTDRPRLDPGAVTAWTLSANDMNDEDVDIIDSDELLDDDDLRKPDTASLRALGCGDVAGKKKKACKNCTCGLADELEVTSQSERRKPAATSACGNCYLGDAFRCASCPYMGMPAFQPGETIRLTRSTLADA
;
A
#
# COMPACT_ATOMS: atom_id res chain seq x y z
N MET A 1 -32.09 -20.93 -7.11
CA MET A 1 -31.33 -21.99 -6.43
C MET A 1 -29.88 -21.61 -6.11
N GLU A 2 -29.32 -20.47 -6.54
CA GLU A 2 -27.97 -20.04 -6.12
C GLU A 2 -27.86 -18.52 -5.91
N ARG A 3 -28.80 -17.87 -5.22
CA ARG A 3 -28.79 -16.40 -5.12
C ARG A 3 -27.64 -15.87 -4.23
N PHE A 4 -27.17 -16.67 -3.28
CA PHE A 4 -26.16 -16.30 -2.29
C PHE A 4 -25.10 -17.40 -2.04
N GLY A 5 -24.99 -18.38 -2.95
CA GLY A 5 -24.01 -19.46 -2.82
C GLY A 5 -24.05 -20.27 -1.51
N VAL A 6 -25.18 -20.27 -0.81
CA VAL A 6 -25.40 -20.97 0.47
C VAL A 6 -25.62 -22.46 0.21
N GLN A 7 -24.96 -23.30 1.01
CA GLN A 7 -25.07 -24.75 0.96
C GLN A 7 -25.90 -25.29 2.14
N PRO A 8 -26.52 -26.48 2.00
CA PRO A 8 -27.24 -27.11 3.10
C PRO A 8 -26.33 -27.34 4.33
N GLY A 9 -26.85 -27.06 5.52
CA GLY A 9 -26.15 -27.23 6.80
C GLY A 9 -25.21 -26.10 7.20
N GLN A 10 -25.12 -25.02 6.44
CA GLN A 10 -24.31 -23.85 6.78
C GLN A 10 -24.92 -23.01 7.91
N ARG A 11 -24.07 -22.20 8.55
CA ARG A 11 -24.51 -21.15 9.47
C ARG A 11 -24.50 -19.81 8.75
N VAL A 12 -25.67 -19.21 8.59
CA VAL A 12 -25.84 -17.94 7.88
C VAL A 12 -26.30 -16.86 8.86
N VAL A 13 -25.65 -15.70 8.82
CA VAL A 13 -26.06 -14.53 9.60
C VAL A 13 -26.63 -13.48 8.65
N ILE A 14 -27.87 -13.08 8.90
CA ILE A 14 -28.56 -12.03 8.16
C ILE A 14 -28.50 -10.76 9.02
N ILE A 15 -27.89 -9.71 8.46
CA ILE A 15 -27.75 -8.41 9.09
C ILE A 15 -28.74 -7.45 8.45
N TRP A 16 -29.65 -6.92 9.26
CA TRP A 16 -30.72 -6.02 8.83
C TRP A 16 -30.59 -4.63 9.46
N ASP A 17 -31.24 -3.67 8.82
CA ASP A 17 -31.32 -2.27 9.22
C ASP A 17 -32.78 -1.82 9.41
N SER A 18 -32.97 -0.75 10.17
CA SER A 18 -34.29 -0.24 10.53
C SER A 18 -35.17 0.20 9.35
N SER A 19 -34.59 0.40 8.16
CA SER A 19 -35.34 0.73 6.95
C SER A 19 -36.07 -0.44 6.31
N THR A 20 -35.73 -1.68 6.67
CA THR A 20 -36.33 -2.88 6.09
C THR A 20 -37.59 -3.29 6.86
N SER A 21 -38.70 -3.56 6.16
CA SER A 21 -39.94 -4.02 6.79
C SER A 21 -39.83 -5.43 7.38
N ALA A 22 -40.50 -5.69 8.50
CA ALA A 22 -40.49 -6.99 9.16
C ALA A 22 -40.99 -8.11 8.24
N GLU A 23 -42.00 -7.86 7.41
CA GLU A 23 -42.50 -8.83 6.43
C GLU A 23 -41.43 -9.24 5.41
N SER A 24 -40.60 -8.30 4.96
CA SER A 24 -39.52 -8.58 4.01
C SER A 24 -38.40 -9.38 4.68
N GLN A 25 -38.12 -9.11 5.96
CA GLN A 25 -37.14 -9.86 6.74
C GLN A 25 -37.58 -11.30 6.97
N VAL A 26 -38.86 -11.52 7.32
CA VAL A 26 -39.42 -12.86 7.51
C VAL A 26 -39.33 -13.67 6.21
N LYS A 27 -39.74 -13.09 5.08
CA LYS A 27 -39.63 -13.74 3.76
C LYS A 27 -38.19 -14.11 3.41
N LEU A 28 -37.23 -13.22 3.69
CA LEU A 28 -35.83 -13.50 3.43
C LEU A 28 -35.31 -14.63 4.33
N VAL A 29 -35.65 -14.62 5.62
CA VAL A 29 -35.25 -15.69 6.55
C VAL A 29 -35.84 -17.03 6.12
N GLU A 30 -37.10 -17.06 5.69
CA GLU A 30 -37.75 -18.26 5.16
C GLU A 30 -37.03 -18.79 3.91
N GLU A 31 -36.69 -17.92 2.95
CA GLU A 31 -35.95 -18.28 1.74
C GLU A 31 -34.57 -18.86 2.07
N ILE A 32 -33.81 -18.23 2.98
CA ILE A 32 -32.49 -18.73 3.40
C ILE A 32 -32.63 -20.04 4.20
N GLN A 33 -33.64 -20.16 5.06
CA GLN A 33 -33.86 -21.37 5.85
C GLN A 33 -34.23 -22.56 4.96
N GLU A 34 -35.01 -22.34 3.90
CA GLU A 34 -35.31 -23.35 2.88
C GLU A 34 -34.03 -23.82 2.15
N MET A 35 -33.15 -22.88 1.79
CA MET A 35 -31.88 -23.20 1.14
C MET A 35 -30.88 -23.93 2.06
N THR A 36 -30.86 -23.58 3.34
CA THR A 36 -29.90 -24.15 4.31
C THR A 36 -30.38 -25.51 4.86
N GLY A 37 -31.67 -25.80 4.75
CA GLY A 37 -32.26 -27.06 5.20
C GLY A 37 -32.31 -27.20 6.74
N PRO A 38 -32.72 -28.39 7.25
CA PRO A 38 -32.99 -28.60 8.67
C PRO A 38 -31.73 -28.65 9.56
N SER A 39 -30.56 -28.89 8.99
CA SER A 39 -29.27 -28.85 9.70
C SER A 39 -28.65 -27.44 9.72
N GLY A 40 -29.22 -26.51 8.95
CA GLY A 40 -28.78 -25.14 8.84
C GLY A 40 -29.22 -24.26 10.01
N ARG A 41 -28.39 -23.29 10.38
CA ARG A 41 -28.77 -22.28 11.38
C ARG A 41 -28.74 -20.89 10.75
N VAL A 42 -29.89 -20.22 10.75
CA VAL A 42 -30.02 -18.82 10.34
C VAL A 42 -30.13 -17.95 11.59
N ALA A 43 -29.24 -16.96 11.72
CA ALA A 43 -29.29 -15.95 12.77
C ALA A 43 -29.66 -14.59 12.17
N LEU A 44 -30.46 -13.80 12.87
CA LEU A 44 -30.90 -12.48 12.45
C LEU A 44 -30.36 -11.43 13.43
N GLU A 45 -29.57 -10.49 12.93
CA GLU A 45 -28.87 -9.48 13.72
C GLU A 45 -29.13 -8.08 13.18
N ASN A 46 -29.21 -7.09 14.08
CA ASN A 46 -29.32 -5.70 13.67
C ASN A 46 -27.94 -5.08 13.50
N ILE A 47 -27.74 -4.29 12.44
CA ILE A 47 -26.45 -3.67 12.10
C ILE A 47 -25.86 -2.82 13.25
N GLU A 48 -26.68 -2.09 14.00
CA GLU A 48 -26.21 -1.24 15.11
C GLU A 48 -25.85 -2.04 16.35
N ARG A 49 -26.37 -3.28 16.46
CA ARG A 49 -26.17 -4.15 17.62
C ARG A 49 -25.17 -5.28 17.36
N LEU A 50 -24.58 -5.35 16.17
CA LEU A 50 -23.65 -6.42 15.80
C LEU A 50 -22.43 -6.50 16.73
N LYS A 51 -21.92 -5.36 17.19
CA LYS A 51 -20.82 -5.31 18.17
C LYS A 51 -21.21 -5.85 19.55
N LEU A 52 -22.50 -5.79 19.89
CA LEU A 52 -23.03 -6.24 21.17
C LEU A 52 -23.44 -7.71 21.15
N SER A 53 -23.58 -8.32 19.96
CA SER A 53 -24.16 -9.66 19.83
C SER A 53 -23.20 -10.81 20.16
N ALA A 54 -21.98 -10.52 20.64
CA ALA A 54 -21.06 -11.48 21.26
C ALA A 54 -20.91 -12.81 20.49
N HIS A 55 -20.97 -12.77 19.16
CA HIS A 55 -20.80 -13.96 18.33
C HIS A 55 -19.38 -14.51 18.50
N PRO A 56 -19.22 -15.84 18.56
CA PRO A 56 -17.89 -16.43 18.54
C PRO A 56 -17.19 -16.10 17.22
N ASP A 57 -15.88 -15.93 17.31
CA ASP A 57 -14.98 -15.82 16.17
C ASP A 57 -15.12 -17.03 15.24
N SER A 58 -15.07 -16.78 13.93
CA SER A 58 -15.11 -17.81 12.89
C SER A 58 -16.24 -18.84 13.09
N SER A 59 -17.45 -18.35 13.37
CA SER A 59 -18.62 -19.18 13.68
C SER A 59 -19.60 -19.33 12.53
N CYS A 60 -19.63 -18.39 11.58
CA CYS A 60 -20.53 -18.41 10.43
C CYS A 60 -19.82 -18.72 9.11
N ASP A 61 -20.55 -19.37 8.20
CA ASP A 61 -20.06 -19.74 6.87
C ASP A 61 -20.39 -18.66 5.83
N ALA A 62 -21.53 -17.96 6.02
CA ALA A 62 -21.95 -16.86 5.17
C ALA A 62 -22.59 -15.70 5.97
N VAL A 63 -22.36 -14.47 5.53
CA VAL A 63 -23.00 -13.25 6.06
C VAL A 63 -23.73 -12.54 4.93
N LEU A 64 -25.00 -12.20 5.16
CA LEU A 64 -25.84 -11.45 4.25
C LEU A 64 -26.21 -10.12 4.90
N SER A 65 -25.70 -9.00 4.40
CA SER A 65 -25.99 -7.67 4.95
C SER A 65 -26.63 -6.77 3.91
N GLY A 66 -27.73 -6.11 4.28
CA GLY A 66 -28.38 -5.12 3.40
C GLY A 66 -28.89 -5.66 2.06
N VAL A 67 -29.03 -6.98 1.92
CA VAL A 67 -29.38 -7.64 0.65
C VAL A 67 -30.84 -7.41 0.21
N GLY A 68 -31.70 -6.93 1.12
CA GLY A 68 -33.11 -6.63 0.84
C GLY A 68 -33.27 -5.40 -0.07
N PRO A 69 -34.27 -5.35 -0.95
CA PRO A 69 -34.40 -4.29 -1.96
C PRO A 69 -34.64 -2.90 -1.35
N THR A 70 -35.30 -2.80 -0.20
CA THR A 70 -35.57 -1.54 0.52
C THR A 70 -34.47 -1.14 1.50
N SER A 71 -33.46 -1.99 1.71
CA SER A 71 -32.47 -1.75 2.76
C SER A 71 -31.56 -0.57 2.42
N ALA A 72 -31.45 0.36 3.36
CA ALA A 72 -30.62 1.56 3.35
C ALA A 72 -29.31 1.37 4.14
N ALA A 73 -28.90 0.12 4.41
CA ALA A 73 -27.75 -0.19 5.25
C ALA A 73 -26.44 0.37 4.67
N VAL A 74 -25.74 1.17 5.47
CA VAL A 74 -24.38 1.67 5.18
C VAL A 74 -23.40 0.95 6.10
N HIS A 75 -22.28 0.49 5.54
CA HIS A 75 -21.34 -0.37 6.27
C HIS A 75 -20.03 0.37 6.56
N PRO A 76 -19.88 0.97 7.76
CA PRO A 76 -18.60 1.52 8.16
C PRO A 76 -17.58 0.41 8.38
N LEU A 77 -16.28 0.75 8.32
CA LEU A 77 -15.17 -0.19 8.44
C LEU A 77 -15.27 -1.07 9.70
N GLU A 78 -15.75 -0.52 10.81
CA GLU A 78 -15.91 -1.25 12.07
C GLU A 78 -16.89 -2.41 11.97
N ILE A 79 -18.00 -2.21 11.26
CA ILE A 79 -19.00 -3.25 11.05
C ILE A 79 -18.46 -4.29 10.06
N LEU A 80 -17.75 -3.87 9.01
CA LEU A 80 -17.09 -4.80 8.08
C LEU A 80 -16.04 -5.67 8.79
N ALA A 81 -15.26 -5.10 9.70
CA ALA A 81 -14.30 -5.83 10.52
C ALA A 81 -14.99 -6.85 11.43
N GLU A 82 -16.13 -6.47 12.03
CA GLU A 82 -16.92 -7.38 12.86
C GLU A 82 -17.52 -8.53 12.04
N MET A 83 -17.98 -8.26 10.81
CA MET A 83 -18.41 -9.30 9.86
C MET A 83 -17.25 -10.24 9.51
N ALA A 84 -16.05 -9.71 9.28
CA ALA A 84 -14.86 -10.52 9.02
C ALA A 84 -14.47 -11.37 10.24
N ARG A 85 -14.68 -10.88 11.47
CA ARG A 85 -14.41 -11.61 12.71
C ARG A 85 -15.32 -12.83 12.86
N ILE A 86 -16.62 -12.68 12.62
CA ILE A 86 -17.59 -13.77 12.76
C ILE A 86 -17.50 -14.81 11.65
N LEU A 87 -17.05 -14.43 10.44
CA LEU A 87 -16.90 -15.34 9.30
C LEU A 87 -15.74 -16.32 9.48
N LYS A 88 -15.94 -17.58 9.11
CA LYS A 88 -14.88 -18.58 9.00
C LYS A 88 -13.91 -18.26 7.87
N PRO A 89 -12.66 -18.77 7.92
CA PRO A 89 -11.75 -18.71 6.78
C PRO A 89 -12.39 -19.31 5.53
N GLY A 90 -12.37 -18.58 4.42
CA GLY A 90 -13.08 -18.98 3.19
C GLY A 90 -14.60 -18.72 3.20
N GLY A 91 -15.15 -18.15 4.27
CA GLY A 91 -16.55 -17.76 4.36
C GLY A 91 -16.91 -16.63 3.41
N LYS A 92 -18.17 -16.58 2.99
CA LYS A 92 -18.68 -15.63 1.99
C LYS A 92 -19.45 -14.48 2.61
N LEU A 93 -19.25 -13.28 2.09
CA LEU A 93 -19.99 -12.07 2.44
C LEU A 93 -20.77 -11.61 1.21
N HIS A 94 -22.08 -11.44 1.36
CA HIS A 94 -22.91 -10.72 0.40
C HIS A 94 -23.41 -9.43 1.05
N LEU A 95 -23.05 -8.30 0.44
CA LEU A 95 -23.33 -6.97 0.95
C LEU A 95 -24.14 -6.19 -0.08
N GLY A 96 -25.21 -5.53 0.36
CA GLY A 96 -25.98 -4.59 -0.45
C GLY A 96 -25.95 -3.20 0.18
N GLU A 97 -25.38 -2.21 -0.51
CA GLU A 97 -25.26 -0.84 0.00
C GLU A 97 -25.72 0.20 -1.04
N PRO A 98 -26.50 1.22 -0.63
CA PRO A 98 -26.76 2.38 -1.48
C PRO A 98 -25.52 3.28 -1.56
N ILE A 99 -24.94 3.37 -2.76
CA ILE A 99 -23.80 4.23 -3.04
C ILE A 99 -24.21 5.47 -3.83
N SER A 100 -23.37 6.50 -3.79
CA SER A 100 -23.49 7.64 -4.71
C SER A 100 -22.64 7.43 -5.96
N VAL A 101 -23.21 7.75 -7.12
CA VAL A 101 -22.51 7.66 -8.42
C VAL A 101 -21.52 8.82 -8.61
N SER A 102 -21.77 9.96 -7.98
CA SER A 102 -20.96 11.16 -8.10
C SER A 102 -20.21 11.42 -6.79
N GLY A 103 -18.88 11.40 -6.86
CA GLY A 103 -17.97 11.52 -5.71
C GLY A 103 -17.89 12.91 -5.06
N LYS A 104 -18.97 13.70 -5.11
CA LYS A 104 -19.01 15.05 -4.52
C LYS A 104 -19.71 15.02 -3.16
N ASN A 105 -18.90 15.03 -2.10
CA ASN A 105 -19.24 15.43 -0.73
C ASN A 105 -20.58 14.93 -0.18
N SER A 106 -20.88 13.64 -0.35
CA SER A 106 -22.07 13.01 0.19
C SER A 106 -21.70 12.11 1.37
N LYS A 107 -22.63 11.98 2.33
CA LYS A 107 -22.58 11.04 3.47
C LYS A 107 -22.48 9.57 3.05
N LEU A 108 -22.52 9.31 1.74
CA LEU A 108 -22.59 8.00 1.12
C LEU A 108 -21.27 7.67 0.43
N GLN A 109 -20.89 6.40 0.49
CA GLN A 109 -19.68 5.93 -0.15
C GLN A 109 -19.85 5.84 -1.67
N THR A 110 -18.74 5.92 -2.40
CA THR A 110 -18.67 5.51 -3.81
C THR A 110 -18.33 4.02 -3.93
N SER A 111 -18.55 3.40 -5.09
CA SER A 111 -18.19 1.99 -5.31
C SER A 111 -16.72 1.68 -5.00
N GLN A 112 -15.83 2.64 -5.35
CA GLN A 112 -14.40 2.52 -5.05
C GLN A 112 -14.09 2.61 -3.55
N GLN A 113 -14.78 3.49 -2.82
CA GLN A 113 -14.63 3.60 -1.37
C GLN A 113 -15.13 2.35 -0.65
N LEU A 114 -16.27 1.80 -1.07
CA LEU A 114 -16.80 0.54 -0.54
C LEU A 114 -15.84 -0.62 -0.79
N THR A 115 -15.33 -0.74 -2.02
CA THR A 115 -14.34 -1.75 -2.38
C THR A 115 -13.05 -1.60 -1.55
N SER A 116 -12.59 -0.35 -1.34
CA SER A 116 -11.44 -0.07 -0.49
C SER A 116 -11.71 -0.47 0.97
N GLY A 117 -12.87 -0.13 1.51
CA GLY A 117 -13.29 -0.50 2.87
C GLY A 117 -13.33 -2.01 3.09
N LEU A 118 -13.83 -2.77 2.11
CA LEU A 118 -13.82 -4.23 2.14
C LEU A 118 -12.40 -4.81 2.16
N ARG A 119 -11.48 -4.23 1.37
CA ARG A 119 -10.07 -4.65 1.39
C ARG A 119 -9.40 -4.34 2.73
N LEU A 120 -9.68 -3.17 3.30
CA LEU A 120 -9.15 -2.76 4.61
C LEU A 120 -9.69 -3.63 5.74
N ALA A 121 -10.93 -4.10 5.64
CA ALA A 121 -11.51 -5.06 6.59
C ALA A 121 -10.93 -6.49 6.45
N GLY A 122 -10.11 -6.75 5.43
CA GLY A 122 -9.44 -8.03 5.23
C GLY A 122 -10.15 -8.99 4.26
N PHE A 123 -11.16 -8.52 3.51
CA PHE A 123 -11.81 -9.35 2.51
C PHE A 123 -11.00 -9.47 1.21
N THR A 124 -11.14 -10.63 0.57
CA THR A 124 -10.51 -10.98 -0.71
C THR A 124 -11.59 -11.34 -1.74
N GLN A 125 -11.22 -11.48 -3.03
CA GLN A 125 -12.14 -11.86 -4.11
C GLN A 125 -13.42 -10.99 -4.19
N ILE A 126 -13.24 -9.67 -4.13
CA ILE A 126 -14.35 -8.71 -4.17
C ILE A 126 -14.87 -8.63 -5.61
N THR A 127 -16.15 -8.97 -5.79
CA THR A 127 -16.86 -8.94 -7.08
C THR A 127 -18.12 -8.10 -6.94
N GLU A 128 -18.25 -7.06 -7.75
CA GLU A 128 -19.51 -6.29 -7.86
C GLU A 128 -20.48 -7.09 -8.74
N VAL A 129 -21.56 -7.60 -8.14
CA VAL A 129 -22.46 -8.58 -8.77
C VAL A 129 -23.56 -7.88 -9.56
N GLN A 130 -24.20 -6.85 -8.99
CA GLN A 130 -25.34 -6.15 -9.62
C GLN A 130 -25.43 -4.68 -9.17
N ASN A 131 -25.67 -3.80 -10.13
CA ASN A 131 -26.18 -2.44 -9.91
C ASN A 131 -27.69 -2.50 -10.14
N GLU A 132 -28.48 -2.47 -9.07
CA GLU A 132 -29.94 -2.43 -9.21
C GLU A 132 -30.42 -0.98 -9.18
N ASP A 133 -31.07 -0.58 -10.27
CA ASP A 133 -31.81 0.68 -10.33
C ASP A 133 -33.01 0.58 -9.38
N LEU A 134 -32.95 1.37 -8.31
CA LEU A 134 -33.98 1.39 -7.27
C LEU A 134 -35.27 2.02 -7.80
N THR A 135 -36.42 1.49 -7.40
CA THR A 135 -37.70 2.13 -7.70
C THR A 135 -37.78 3.50 -7.02
N PRO A 136 -38.55 4.47 -7.55
CA PRO A 136 -38.64 5.81 -6.97
C PRO A 136 -39.14 5.81 -5.51
N GLU A 137 -39.98 4.83 -5.14
CA GLU A 137 -40.46 4.63 -3.77
C GLU A 137 -39.32 4.17 -2.85
N GLN A 138 -38.52 3.20 -3.28
CA GLN A 138 -37.35 2.71 -2.53
C GLN A 138 -36.31 3.82 -2.35
N LEU A 139 -36.06 4.59 -3.40
CA LEU A 139 -35.18 5.77 -3.32
C LEU A 139 -35.70 6.79 -2.30
N ALA A 140 -37.01 7.06 -2.25
CA ALA A 140 -37.57 7.99 -1.28
C ALA A 140 -37.37 7.51 0.17
N THR A 141 -37.62 6.23 0.45
CA THR A 141 -37.41 5.63 1.77
C THR A 141 -35.94 5.69 2.17
N ILE A 142 -35.03 5.26 1.29
CA ILE A 142 -33.59 5.24 1.57
C ILE A 142 -33.06 6.66 1.77
N LYS A 143 -33.49 7.63 0.96
CA LYS A 143 -33.11 9.05 1.11
C LYS A 143 -33.58 9.63 2.44
N LEU A 144 -34.81 9.31 2.87
CA LEU A 144 -35.35 9.76 4.16
C LEU A 144 -34.54 9.20 5.33
N TYR A 145 -34.22 7.90 5.30
CA TYR A 145 -33.43 7.26 6.35
C TYR A 145 -31.98 7.77 6.41
N LEU A 146 -31.35 7.98 5.26
CA LEU A 146 -29.96 8.43 5.20
C LEU A 146 -29.82 9.96 5.38
N GLY A 147 -30.90 10.71 5.21
CA GLY A 147 -30.90 12.17 5.14
C GLY A 147 -30.17 12.67 3.88
N TYR A 148 -30.27 11.94 2.76
CA TYR A 148 -29.57 12.24 1.52
C TYR A 148 -30.49 12.91 0.50
N HIS A 149 -30.08 14.07 0.00
CA HIS A 149 -30.88 14.87 -0.95
C HIS A 149 -30.38 14.78 -2.40
N GLY A 150 -29.35 13.97 -2.71
CA GLY A 150 -28.86 13.82 -4.07
C GLY A 150 -29.77 12.94 -4.94
N ASN A 151 -29.72 13.15 -6.25
CA ASN A 151 -30.52 12.39 -7.23
C ASN A 151 -29.79 11.17 -7.80
N GLU A 152 -28.50 11.04 -7.56
CA GLU A 152 -27.64 10.00 -8.15
C GLU A 152 -27.25 8.96 -7.07
N MET A 153 -28.14 7.99 -6.87
CA MET A 153 -27.97 6.88 -5.93
C MET A 153 -28.31 5.57 -6.63
N ILE A 154 -27.43 4.58 -6.49
CA ILE A 154 -27.62 3.22 -7.01
C ILE A 154 -27.35 2.26 -5.86
N LYS A 155 -28.07 1.14 -5.81
CA LYS A 155 -27.74 0.05 -4.89
C LYS A 155 -26.79 -0.93 -5.55
N VAL A 156 -25.62 -1.10 -4.95
CA VAL A 156 -24.63 -2.09 -5.40
C VAL A 156 -24.72 -3.31 -4.52
N LYS A 157 -24.72 -4.49 -5.15
CA LYS A 157 -24.49 -5.76 -4.48
C LYS A 157 -23.06 -6.22 -4.71
N VAL A 158 -22.33 -6.46 -3.63
CA VAL A 158 -20.96 -6.93 -3.64
C VAL A 158 -20.89 -8.31 -2.99
N GLU A 159 -20.18 -9.23 -3.63
CA GLU A 159 -19.75 -10.49 -3.04
C GLU A 159 -18.26 -10.41 -2.69
N ALA A 160 -17.89 -10.88 -1.51
CA ALA A 160 -16.51 -10.94 -1.06
C ALA A 160 -16.27 -12.20 -0.23
N GLN A 161 -15.01 -12.61 -0.08
CA GLN A 161 -14.63 -13.82 0.66
C GLN A 161 -13.58 -13.53 1.73
N LYS A 162 -13.74 -14.06 2.93
CA LYS A 162 -12.68 -14.04 3.94
C LYS A 162 -11.53 -14.94 3.47
N PRO A 163 -10.27 -14.49 3.54
CA PRO A 163 -9.13 -15.32 3.16
C PRO A 163 -9.08 -16.62 3.98
N SER A 164 -8.35 -17.61 3.47
CA SER A 164 -8.20 -18.93 4.11
C SER A 164 -7.29 -18.94 5.34
N TYR A 165 -6.85 -17.77 5.83
CA TYR A 165 -5.99 -17.63 7.00
C TYR A 165 -6.57 -16.61 7.98
N GLU A 166 -6.23 -16.78 9.26
CA GLU A 166 -6.62 -15.87 10.33
C GLU A 166 -5.43 -14.99 10.74
N VAL A 167 -5.73 -13.84 11.37
CA VAL A 167 -4.69 -12.93 11.88
C VAL A 167 -3.89 -13.66 12.96
N GLY A 168 -2.57 -13.77 12.77
CA GLY A 168 -1.69 -14.56 13.64
C GLY A 168 -1.37 -15.96 13.12
N SER A 169 -1.97 -16.39 11.99
CA SER A 169 -1.58 -17.63 11.32
C SER A 169 -0.21 -17.46 10.66
N SER A 170 0.80 -18.13 11.20
CA SER A 170 2.09 -18.26 10.52
C SER A 170 2.05 -19.48 9.60
N SER A 171 2.29 -19.26 8.31
CA SER A 171 2.51 -20.35 7.37
C SER A 171 3.96 -20.28 6.89
N GLN A 172 4.68 -21.38 7.04
CA GLN A 172 6.05 -21.45 6.54
C GLN A 172 5.99 -21.39 5.01
N LEU A 173 6.49 -20.29 4.44
CA LEU A 173 6.62 -20.15 2.99
C LEU A 173 7.51 -21.28 2.50
N LYS A 174 6.95 -22.19 1.69
CA LYS A 174 7.73 -23.20 0.97
C LYS A 174 8.47 -22.50 -0.16
N LEU A 175 9.53 -21.77 0.18
CA LEU A 175 10.46 -21.22 -0.78
C LEU A 175 11.16 -22.40 -1.46
N SER A 176 10.76 -22.69 -2.70
CA SER A 176 11.31 -23.76 -3.54
C SER A 176 12.78 -23.53 -3.97
N PHE A 177 13.47 -22.55 -3.36
CA PHE A 177 14.83 -22.17 -3.68
C PHE A 177 15.91 -22.84 -2.80
N ALA A 178 15.53 -23.60 -1.77
CA ALA A 178 16.50 -24.32 -0.94
C ALA A 178 16.46 -25.83 -1.23
N LYS A 179 17.50 -26.32 -1.89
CA LYS A 179 17.83 -27.74 -2.00
C LYS A 179 17.93 -28.32 -0.58
N LYS A 180 17.08 -29.30 -0.26
CA LYS A 180 17.08 -30.02 1.02
C LYS A 180 18.48 -30.50 1.39
N THR A 181 19.03 -29.97 2.48
CA THR A 181 19.95 -30.70 3.35
C THR A 181 19.20 -31.12 4.61
N ASN A 182 19.57 -32.29 5.09
CA ASN A 182 18.85 -33.14 6.02
C ASN A 182 18.87 -32.58 7.45
N THR A 183 17.74 -32.78 8.16
CA THR A 183 17.63 -32.97 9.62
C THR A 183 18.60 -32.19 10.53
N ASP A 184 18.20 -30.98 10.95
CA ASP A 184 17.93 -30.69 12.35
C ASP A 184 17.14 -29.40 12.48
N ARG A 185 16.09 -29.42 13.31
CA ARG A 185 15.18 -28.29 13.51
C ARG A 185 15.84 -27.30 14.49
N PRO A 186 15.95 -26.00 14.20
CA PRO A 186 15.91 -25.02 15.29
C PRO A 186 14.47 -25.00 15.78
N ARG A 187 14.21 -25.57 16.97
CA ARG A 187 12.99 -25.25 17.73
C ARG A 187 13.05 -23.75 17.99
N LEU A 188 12.06 -23.00 17.50
CA LEU A 188 11.85 -21.65 18.00
C LEU A 188 11.51 -21.80 19.48
N ASP A 189 12.34 -21.25 20.36
CA ASP A 189 12.11 -21.29 21.79
C ASP A 189 10.75 -20.67 22.11
N PRO A 190 9.91 -21.34 22.91
CA PRO A 190 8.59 -20.83 23.26
C PRO A 190 8.64 -19.45 23.95
N GLY A 191 9.77 -19.09 24.58
CA GLY A 191 9.98 -17.76 25.17
C GLY A 191 10.11 -16.63 24.14
N ALA A 192 10.60 -16.92 22.93
CA ALA A 192 10.67 -15.93 21.86
C ALA A 192 9.30 -15.61 21.26
N VAL A 193 8.29 -16.46 21.44
CA VAL A 193 6.91 -16.18 21.00
C VAL A 193 6.19 -15.32 22.04
N THR A 194 6.49 -15.51 23.33
CA THR A 194 5.96 -14.70 24.44
C THR A 194 6.53 -13.29 24.43
N ALA A 195 7.83 -13.13 24.15
CA ALA A 195 8.48 -11.81 24.06
C ALA A 195 7.95 -10.92 22.92
N TRP A 196 7.32 -11.50 21.89
CA TRP A 196 6.77 -10.76 20.76
C TRP A 196 5.24 -10.61 20.80
N THR A 197 4.59 -11.22 21.80
CA THR A 197 3.13 -11.12 21.99
C THR A 197 2.82 -10.05 23.03
N LEU A 198 2.91 -8.79 22.64
CA LEU A 198 2.44 -7.65 23.45
C LEU A 198 0.92 -7.70 23.57
N SER A 199 0.42 -8.39 24.60
CA SER A 199 -0.98 -8.29 25.01
C SER A 199 -1.17 -7.00 25.79
N ALA A 200 -2.21 -6.23 25.46
CA ALA A 200 -2.54 -4.94 26.10
C ALA A 200 -2.84 -5.03 27.62
N ASN A 201 -2.84 -6.22 28.20
CA ASN A 201 -3.03 -6.48 29.62
C ASN A 201 -1.73 -6.47 30.44
N ASP A 202 -0.56 -6.41 29.79
CA ASP A 202 0.77 -6.57 30.42
C ASP A 202 1.45 -5.24 30.81
N MET A 203 0.77 -4.10 30.61
CA MET A 203 1.30 -2.78 30.98
C MET A 203 1.07 -2.41 32.45
N ASN A 204 0.52 -3.31 33.27
CA ASN A 204 0.11 -3.02 34.64
C ASN A 204 0.79 -3.92 35.70
N ASP A 205 1.74 -4.75 35.31
CA ASP A 205 2.61 -5.49 36.22
C ASP A 205 3.92 -4.72 36.39
N GLU A 206 4.27 -4.35 37.63
CA GLU A 206 5.52 -3.63 37.97
C GLU A 206 6.77 -4.53 37.89
N ASP A 207 6.60 -5.80 37.50
CA ASP A 207 7.64 -6.83 37.37
C ASP A 207 7.86 -7.26 35.89
N VAL A 208 7.70 -6.36 34.92
CA VAL A 208 8.26 -6.59 33.58
C VAL A 208 9.74 -6.25 33.66
N ASP A 209 10.58 -7.27 33.86
CA ASP A 209 12.02 -7.17 33.70
C ASP A 209 12.30 -6.61 32.30
N ILE A 210 12.57 -5.31 32.21
CA ILE A 210 12.97 -4.64 30.97
C ILE A 210 14.22 -5.35 30.49
N ILE A 211 14.07 -6.17 29.45
CA ILE A 211 15.17 -6.90 28.85
C ILE A 211 16.20 -5.86 28.40
N ASP A 212 17.40 -5.94 28.99
CA ASP A 212 18.48 -5.03 28.67
C ASP A 212 18.88 -5.22 27.20
N SER A 213 18.76 -4.14 26.43
CA SER A 213 19.07 -4.16 25.00
C SER A 213 20.56 -4.42 24.74
N ASP A 214 21.41 -4.15 25.74
CA ASP A 214 22.85 -4.39 25.66
C ASP A 214 23.24 -5.85 25.99
N GLU A 215 22.40 -6.62 26.71
CA GLU A 215 22.63 -8.05 27.00
C GLU A 215 22.23 -8.96 25.81
N LEU A 216 21.40 -8.44 24.90
CA LEU A 216 20.95 -9.16 23.70
C LEU A 216 21.98 -9.19 22.55
N LEU A 217 23.01 -8.35 22.61
CA LEU A 217 24.06 -8.30 21.59
C LEU A 217 25.32 -8.98 22.13
N ASP A 218 25.86 -9.94 21.37
CA ASP A 218 27.12 -10.57 21.73
C ASP A 218 28.34 -9.78 21.18
N ASP A 219 29.53 -10.12 21.66
CA ASP A 219 30.80 -9.53 21.21
C ASP A 219 31.10 -9.76 19.71
N ASP A 220 30.31 -10.61 19.02
CA ASP A 220 30.39 -10.84 17.60
C ASP A 220 29.51 -9.85 16.81
N ASP A 221 28.30 -9.54 17.30
CA ASP A 221 27.38 -8.55 16.72
C ASP A 221 27.92 -7.11 16.79
N LEU A 222 28.69 -6.79 17.83
CA LEU A 222 29.34 -5.49 17.99
C LEU A 222 30.52 -5.28 17.00
N ARG A 223 30.97 -6.33 16.31
CA ARG A 223 32.05 -6.24 15.33
C ARG A 223 31.55 -5.55 14.07
N LYS A 224 31.94 -4.29 13.93
CA LYS A 224 31.75 -3.53 12.68
C LYS A 224 32.31 -4.35 11.50
N PRO A 225 31.51 -4.68 10.48
CA PRO A 225 32.00 -5.40 9.32
C PRO A 225 33.11 -4.58 8.63
N ASP A 226 34.16 -5.26 8.16
CA ASP A 226 35.28 -4.60 7.50
C ASP A 226 34.79 -3.92 6.21
N THR A 227 35.08 -2.63 6.06
CA THR A 227 34.70 -1.81 4.90
C THR A 227 35.20 -2.38 3.56
N ALA A 228 36.27 -3.20 3.57
CA ALA A 228 36.75 -3.89 2.38
C ALA A 228 35.84 -5.08 1.99
N SER A 229 35.26 -5.79 2.96
CA SER A 229 34.32 -6.90 2.74
C SER A 229 32.94 -6.43 2.23
N LEU A 230 32.54 -5.21 2.59
CA LEU A 230 31.28 -4.58 2.16
C LEU A 230 31.34 -3.99 0.74
N ARG A 231 32.53 -3.89 0.13
CA ARG A 231 32.64 -3.51 -1.28
C ARG A 231 32.24 -4.71 -2.14
N ALA A 232 31.00 -4.70 -2.60
CA ALA A 232 30.55 -5.64 -3.61
C ALA A 232 31.49 -5.59 -4.83
N LEU A 233 32.27 -6.65 -5.02
CA LEU A 233 33.18 -6.85 -6.18
C LEU A 233 32.48 -6.75 -7.55
N GLY A 234 31.14 -6.68 -7.57
CA GLY A 234 30.31 -6.52 -8.77
C GLY A 234 29.49 -5.22 -8.87
N CYS A 235 29.58 -4.29 -7.91
CA CYS A 235 28.78 -3.05 -7.95
C CYS A 235 29.65 -1.82 -8.22
N GLY A 236 30.00 -1.63 -9.51
CA GLY A 236 30.24 -0.30 -10.08
C GLY A 236 31.59 0.38 -9.85
N ASP A 237 32.52 -0.21 -9.11
CA ASP A 237 33.85 0.37 -8.89
C ASP A 237 34.94 -0.49 -9.54
N VAL A 238 34.75 -0.84 -10.82
CA VAL A 238 35.90 -1.21 -11.66
C VAL A 238 36.63 0.08 -11.97
N ALA A 239 37.88 0.18 -11.51
CA ALA A 239 38.77 1.32 -11.70
C ALA A 239 38.59 1.95 -13.11
N GLY A 240 37.98 3.13 -13.15
CA GLY A 240 37.86 3.94 -14.37
C GLY A 240 36.46 4.08 -15.01
N LYS A 241 35.38 3.50 -14.49
CA LYS A 241 34.02 3.74 -15.04
C LYS A 241 33.07 4.37 -14.01
N LYS A 242 32.65 5.62 -14.25
CA LYS A 242 31.61 6.32 -13.47
C LYS A 242 30.31 5.50 -13.45
N LYS A 243 29.65 5.39 -12.29
CA LYS A 243 28.37 4.68 -12.11
C LYS A 243 27.31 5.29 -13.03
N LYS A 244 26.55 4.44 -13.73
CA LYS A 244 25.45 4.88 -14.61
C LYS A 244 24.15 4.92 -13.82
N ALA A 245 23.34 5.96 -14.04
CA ALA A 245 21.99 6.01 -13.51
C ALA A 245 21.09 4.94 -14.16
N CYS A 246 20.13 4.41 -13.39
CA CYS A 246 19.11 3.49 -13.88
C CYS A 246 18.20 4.16 -14.93
N LYS A 247 17.56 3.38 -15.80
CA LYS A 247 16.68 3.91 -16.89
C LYS A 247 15.52 4.79 -16.41
N ASN A 248 15.02 4.60 -15.19
CA ASN A 248 13.98 5.41 -14.55
C ASN A 248 14.47 5.92 -13.18
N CYS A 249 15.64 6.56 -13.16
CA CYS A 249 16.27 7.04 -11.92
C CYS A 249 15.46 8.18 -11.30
N THR A 250 14.86 7.94 -10.13
CA THR A 250 14.09 8.95 -9.36
C THR A 250 14.88 9.53 -8.18
N CYS A 251 16.07 9.01 -7.89
CA CYS A 251 16.88 9.43 -6.74
C CYS A 251 17.85 10.60 -7.02
N GLY A 252 17.72 11.30 -8.15
CA GLY A 252 18.52 12.48 -8.50
C GLY A 252 19.94 12.22 -9.01
N LEU A 253 20.43 10.98 -8.99
CA LEU A 253 21.77 10.64 -9.49
C LEU A 253 21.92 10.88 -11.01
N ALA A 254 20.83 10.79 -11.77
CA ALA A 254 20.82 11.15 -13.18
C ALA A 254 21.14 12.64 -13.39
N ASP A 255 20.53 13.50 -12.57
CA ASP A 255 20.68 14.96 -12.67
C ASP A 255 22.12 15.38 -12.34
N GLU A 256 22.75 14.79 -11.32
CA GLU A 256 24.14 15.08 -10.95
C GLU A 256 25.15 14.67 -12.05
N LEU A 257 24.91 13.54 -12.72
CA LEU A 257 25.74 13.08 -13.83
C LEU A 257 25.61 14.01 -15.06
N GLU A 258 24.41 14.53 -15.33
CA GLU A 258 24.17 15.49 -16.39
C GLU A 258 24.86 16.83 -16.11
N VAL A 259 24.70 17.38 -14.89
CA VAL A 259 25.33 18.63 -14.46
C VAL A 259 26.86 18.53 -14.57
N THR A 260 27.43 17.42 -14.10
CA THR A 260 28.88 17.20 -14.17
C THR A 260 29.37 17.14 -15.62
N SER A 261 28.63 16.48 -16.51
CA SER A 261 28.99 16.38 -17.94
C SER A 261 28.90 17.70 -18.71
N GLN A 262 28.00 18.61 -18.31
CA GLN A 262 27.89 19.95 -18.91
C GLN A 262 29.01 20.89 -18.45
N SER A 263 29.51 20.73 -17.22
CA SER A 263 30.61 21.55 -16.69
C SER A 263 31.94 21.31 -17.43
N GLU A 264 32.21 20.09 -17.89
CA GLU A 264 33.42 19.75 -18.65
C GLU A 264 33.39 20.24 -20.11
N ARG A 265 32.19 20.47 -20.68
CA ARG A 265 32.00 20.94 -22.06
C ARG A 265 31.95 22.46 -22.22
N ARG A 266 31.91 23.23 -21.13
CA ARG A 266 31.81 24.70 -21.13
C ARG A 266 33.07 25.38 -20.57
N LYS A 267 34.24 25.05 -21.11
CA LYS A 267 35.40 25.96 -21.04
C LYS A 267 35.46 26.77 -22.33
N PRO A 268 34.81 27.96 -22.41
CA PRO A 268 34.98 28.83 -23.56
C PRO A 268 36.44 29.32 -23.62
N ALA A 269 37.07 29.18 -24.78
CA ALA A 269 38.34 29.84 -25.07
C ALA A 269 38.15 31.35 -24.90
N ALA A 270 38.97 32.00 -24.07
CA ALA A 270 38.82 33.40 -23.73
C ALA A 270 39.18 34.29 -24.93
N THR A 271 38.19 34.72 -25.70
CA THR A 271 38.35 35.72 -26.76
C THR A 271 38.38 37.13 -26.16
N SER A 272 39.30 38.00 -26.60
CA SER A 272 39.34 39.41 -26.17
C SER A 272 38.07 40.17 -26.57
N ALA A 273 37.75 41.26 -25.86
CA ALA A 273 36.54 42.06 -26.10
C ALA A 273 36.49 42.72 -27.49
N CYS A 274 37.63 42.82 -28.21
CA CYS A 274 37.69 43.32 -29.58
C CYS A 274 37.68 42.21 -30.66
N GLY A 275 37.65 40.93 -30.26
CA GLY A 275 37.54 39.79 -31.17
C GLY A 275 38.80 39.44 -31.98
N ASN A 276 39.86 40.25 -31.92
CA ASN A 276 41.06 40.05 -32.75
C ASN A 276 42.19 39.23 -32.09
N CYS A 277 42.10 38.89 -30.79
CA CYS A 277 43.12 38.07 -30.11
C CYS A 277 42.47 36.94 -29.30
N TYR A 278 42.79 35.70 -29.65
CA TYR A 278 42.25 34.48 -29.05
C TYR A 278 42.87 34.10 -27.69
N LEU A 279 43.86 34.86 -27.22
CA LEU A 279 44.52 34.68 -25.91
C LEU A 279 43.92 35.56 -24.80
N GLY A 280 42.91 36.37 -25.13
CA GLY A 280 42.21 37.24 -24.19
C GLY A 280 42.90 38.59 -23.94
N ASP A 281 42.20 39.48 -23.23
CA ASP A 281 42.58 40.87 -22.99
C ASP A 281 43.76 41.06 -22.01
N ALA A 282 44.33 39.98 -21.47
CA ALA A 282 45.48 40.05 -20.57
C ALA A 282 46.79 40.49 -21.28
N PHE A 283 46.81 40.53 -22.63
CA PHE A 283 47.96 40.95 -23.45
C PHE A 283 47.60 42.10 -24.41
N ARG A 284 46.91 43.12 -23.89
CA ARG A 284 46.63 44.34 -24.64
C ARG A 284 47.91 45.14 -24.89
N CYS A 285 47.96 45.85 -26.01
CA CYS A 285 49.15 46.35 -26.71
C CYS A 285 50.25 47.11 -25.94
N ALA A 286 50.16 47.36 -24.62
CA ALA A 286 51.28 47.92 -23.85
C ALA A 286 52.16 46.84 -23.21
N SER A 287 51.64 45.62 -22.98
CA SER A 287 52.30 44.53 -22.26
C SER A 287 52.37 43.21 -23.06
N CYS A 288 52.11 43.25 -24.38
CA CYS A 288 52.14 42.07 -25.23
C CYS A 288 53.57 41.77 -25.74
N PRO A 289 54.15 40.59 -25.44
CA PRO A 289 55.46 40.19 -25.93
C PRO A 289 55.59 40.11 -27.46
N TYR A 290 54.46 39.99 -28.18
CA TYR A 290 54.40 39.77 -29.63
C TYR A 290 53.83 40.98 -30.39
N MET A 291 54.01 42.18 -29.84
CA MET A 291 53.51 43.41 -30.44
C MET A 291 54.09 43.61 -31.86
N GLY A 292 53.22 43.72 -32.87
CA GLY A 292 53.60 43.91 -34.28
C GLY A 292 53.63 42.63 -35.13
N MET A 293 53.37 41.46 -34.55
CA MET A 293 53.19 40.19 -35.28
C MET A 293 51.70 39.90 -35.53
N PRO A 294 51.36 39.12 -36.58
CA PRO A 294 49.96 38.75 -36.86
C PRO A 294 49.36 37.92 -35.71
N ALA A 295 48.04 37.96 -35.56
CA ALA A 295 47.32 37.25 -34.51
C ALA A 295 47.48 35.71 -34.64
N PHE A 296 47.62 35.04 -33.51
CA PHE A 296 47.72 33.57 -33.45
C PHE A 296 46.40 32.90 -33.82
N GLN A 297 46.50 31.75 -34.50
CA GLN A 297 45.32 30.95 -34.83
C GLN A 297 44.84 30.11 -33.63
N PRO A 298 43.53 29.77 -33.59
CA PRO A 298 43.00 28.90 -32.54
C PRO A 298 43.71 27.53 -32.54
N GLY A 299 44.47 27.23 -31.49
CA GLY A 299 45.15 25.94 -31.30
C GLY A 299 46.67 25.95 -31.49
N GLU A 300 47.28 27.09 -31.79
CA GLU A 300 48.74 27.20 -31.91
C GLU A 300 49.43 27.28 -30.53
N THR A 301 50.41 26.41 -30.27
CA THR A 301 51.15 26.39 -28.99
C THR A 301 52.27 27.42 -28.97
N ILE A 302 52.06 28.52 -28.26
CA ILE A 302 53.03 29.61 -28.15
C ILE A 302 53.99 29.33 -26.99
N ARG A 303 55.30 29.34 -27.27
CA ARG A 303 56.34 29.19 -26.23
C ARG A 303 56.91 30.56 -25.89
N LEU A 304 56.49 31.13 -24.76
CA LEU A 304 57.09 32.32 -24.19
C LEU A 304 58.44 31.97 -23.57
N THR A 305 59.53 32.52 -24.09
CA THR A 305 60.87 32.39 -23.48
C THR A 305 61.02 33.38 -22.32
N ARG A 306 61.75 33.00 -21.26
CA ARG A 306 61.92 33.82 -20.03
C ARG A 306 62.41 35.26 -20.24
N SER A 307 63.01 35.57 -21.38
CA SER A 307 63.47 36.92 -21.75
C SER A 307 62.33 37.90 -22.06
N THR A 308 61.09 37.44 -22.27
CA THR A 308 59.97 38.28 -22.71
C THR A 308 58.92 38.54 -21.63
N LEU A 309 59.17 38.09 -20.40
CA LEU A 309 58.36 38.41 -19.21
C LEU A 309 59.11 39.47 -18.42
N ALA A 310 58.90 40.75 -18.74
CA ALA A 310 59.32 41.84 -17.86
C ALA A 310 58.15 42.14 -16.91
N ASP A 311 58.39 41.96 -15.61
CA ASP A 311 57.45 42.34 -14.54
C ASP A 311 57.14 43.84 -14.61
N ALA A 312 55.87 44.18 -14.71
CA ALA A 312 55.31 45.50 -14.43
C ALA A 312 54.00 45.33 -13.65
#